data_AF-A0A2D7FJ87-F1
#
_entry.id   AF-A0A2D7FJ87-F1
#
_cell.length_a   1.000
_cell.length_b   1.000
_cell.length_c   1.000
_cell.angle_alpha   90.00
_cell.angle_beta   90.00
_cell.angle_gamma   90.00
#
_symmetry.space_group_name_H-M   'P 1'
#
loop_
_entity.id
_entity.type
_entity.pdbx_description
1 polymer ?
#
loop_
_entity_poly.entity_id
_entity_poly.type
_entity_poly.pdbx_seq_one_letter_code
_entity_poly.pdbx_strand_id
1 'polypeptide(L)' 'MRLTLIAEPDEQGKVAWVWYWKPGSKSARPIDHAFSIDVAEDQIEYCGASATEISNWLEGHSQNHAAK' A
#
# COMPACT_ATOMS: atom_id res chain seq x y z
N MET A 1 -7.82 9.43 13.33
CA MET A 1 -7.66 9.38 11.86
C MET A 1 -6.62 8.32 11.53
N ARG A 2 -6.87 7.50 10.51
CA ARG A 2 -6.14 6.26 10.21
C ARG A 2 -5.17 6.46 9.04
N LEU A 3 -4.13 5.61 8.95
CA LEU A 3 -3.30 5.49 7.75
C LEU A 3 -4.18 4.90 6.64
N THR A 4 -4.15 5.46 5.44
CA THR A 4 -4.91 4.91 4.30
C THR A 4 -3.95 4.32 3.28
N LEU A 5 -4.16 3.07 2.91
CA LEU A 5 -3.52 2.40 1.79
C LEU A 5 -4.47 2.40 0.60
N ILE A 6 -3.99 2.88 -0.54
CA ILE A 6 -4.80 3.11 -1.73
C ILE A 6 -4.19 2.28 -2.87
N ALA A 7 -4.88 1.22 -3.26
CA ALA A 7 -4.51 0.43 -4.41
C ALA A 7 -4.95 1.12 -5.71
N GLU A 8 -4.06 1.10 -6.68
CA GLU A 8 -4.32 1.46 -8.07
C GLU A 8 -4.34 0.16 -8.89
N PRO A 9 -5.52 -0.32 -9.32
CA PRO A 9 -5.62 -1.52 -10.13
C PRO A 9 -5.23 -1.24 -11.59
N ASP A 10 -4.70 -2.27 -12.28
CA ASP A 10 -4.47 -2.25 -13.73
C ASP A 10 -5.78 -2.45 -14.53
N GLU A 11 -5.66 -2.48 -15.87
CA GLU A 11 -6.77 -2.72 -16.78
C GLU A 11 -7.44 -4.10 -16.59
N GLN A 12 -6.78 -5.04 -15.90
CA GLN A 12 -7.30 -6.38 -15.58
C GLN A 12 -7.88 -6.45 -14.16
N GLY A 13 -7.89 -5.34 -13.41
CA GLY A 13 -8.38 -5.26 -12.04
C GLY A 13 -7.41 -5.77 -10.97
N LYS A 14 -6.15 -6.03 -11.31
CA LYS A 14 -5.11 -6.46 -10.35
C LYS A 14 -4.41 -5.25 -9.77
N VAL A 15 -4.00 -5.31 -8.50
CA VAL A 15 -3.22 -4.23 -7.87
C VAL A 15 -1.90 -4.03 -8.61
N ALA A 16 -1.77 -2.90 -9.31
CA ALA A 16 -0.56 -2.52 -10.03
C ALA A 16 0.38 -1.71 -9.14
N TRP A 17 -0.20 -0.81 -8.34
CA TRP A 17 0.54 0.08 -7.45
C TRP A 17 -0.22 0.32 -6.15
N VAL A 18 0.50 0.63 -5.07
CA VAL A 18 -0.11 1.04 -3.80
C VAL A 18 0.50 2.36 -3.34
N TRP A 19 -0.38 3.28 -2.96
CA TRP A 19 -0.05 4.56 -2.36
C TRP A 19 -0.41 4.52 -0.88
N TYR A 20 0.26 5.34 -0.07
CA TYR A 20 -0.12 5.58 1.31
C TYR A 20 -0.46 7.05 1.54
N TRP A 21 -1.45 7.30 2.39
CA TRP A 21 -1.81 8.62 2.88
C TRP A 21 -1.83 8.63 4.39
N LYS A 22 -1.14 9.61 4.99
CA LYS A 22 -1.11 9.82 6.44
C LYS A 22 -1.98 11.02 6.82
N PRO A 23 -2.70 10.98 7.95
CA PRO A 23 -3.41 12.14 8.47
C PRO A 23 -2.50 13.38 8.56
N GLY A 24 -3.00 14.52 8.08
CA GLY A 24 -2.22 15.76 8.01
C GLY A 24 -1.35 15.91 6.76
N SER A 25 -1.27 14.89 5.90
CA SER A 25 -0.60 14.99 4.60
C SER A 25 -1.53 15.62 3.56
N LYS A 26 -0.99 16.52 2.73
CA LYS A 26 -1.75 17.15 1.64
C LYS A 26 -2.06 16.20 0.48
N SER A 27 -1.28 15.14 0.31
CA SER A 27 -1.41 14.20 -0.79
C SER A 27 -0.93 12.81 -0.38
N ALA A 28 -1.40 11.79 -1.08
CA ALA A 28 -0.87 10.44 -0.97
C ALA A 28 0.55 10.39 -1.57
N ARG A 29 1.33 9.41 -1.13
CA ARG A 29 2.70 9.16 -1.59
C ARG A 29 2.83 7.71 -2.03
N PRO A 30 3.67 7.43 -3.05
CA PRO A 30 3.89 6.05 -3.46
C PRO A 30 4.59 5.30 -2.33
N ILE A 31 4.24 4.02 -2.16
CA ILE A 31 5.01 3.13 -1.31
C ILE A 31 6.33 2.81 -2.02
N ASP A 32 7.44 3.00 -1.33
CA ASP A 32 8.77 2.61 -1.76
C ASP A 32 9.33 1.50 -0.85
N HIS A 33 10.53 1.00 -1.16
CA HIS A 33 11.18 -0.07 -0.37
C HIS A 33 11.53 0.31 1.07
N ALA A 34 11.60 1.61 1.39
CA ALA A 34 11.88 2.07 2.75
C ALA A 34 10.61 2.26 3.57
N PHE A 35 9.43 2.03 2.98
CA PHE A 35 8.16 2.21 3.65
C PHE A 35 7.88 1.06 4.63
N SER A 36 7.97 1.37 5.93
CA SER A 36 7.43 0.53 7.00
C SER A 36 6.03 1.00 7.42
N ILE A 37 5.16 0.03 7.69
CA ILE A 37 3.87 0.27 8.33
C ILE A 37 4.04 -0.04 9.81
N ASP A 38 4.28 1.00 10.61
CA ASP A 38 4.42 0.90 12.07
C ASP A 38 3.09 1.19 12.79
N VAL A 39 1.97 0.72 12.22
CA VAL A 39 0.62 0.84 12.80
C VAL A 39 -0.07 -0.51 12.77
N ALA A 40 -0.94 -0.76 13.75
CA ALA A 40 -1.73 -1.97 13.79
C ALA A 40 -2.72 -2.02 12.61
N GLU A 41 -3.03 -3.22 12.12
CA GLU A 41 -3.88 -3.44 10.93
C GLU A 41 -5.28 -2.83 11.09
N ASP A 42 -5.85 -2.85 12.29
CA ASP A 42 -7.15 -2.24 12.62
C ASP A 42 -7.15 -0.70 12.58
N GLN A 43 -5.96 -0.10 12.48
CA GLN A 43 -5.74 1.34 12.31
C GLN A 43 -5.42 1.72 10.85
N ILE A 44 -5.52 0.76 9.92
CA ILE A 44 -5.33 0.97 8.50
C ILE A 44 -6.69 0.98 7.79
N GLU A 45 -6.86 1.94 6.89
CA GLU A 45 -7.97 2.00 5.96
C GLU A 45 -7.48 1.55 4.58
N TYR A 46 -8.25 0.71 3.91
CA TYR A 46 -7.90 0.16 2.60
C TYR A 46 -8.87 0.70 1.56
N CYS A 47 -8.35 1.20 0.45
CA CYS A 47 -9.12 1.75 -0.67
C CYS A 47 -8.65 1.15 -2.00
N GLY A 48 -9.55 1.00 -2.96
CA GLY A 48 -9.24 0.53 -4.31
C GLY A 48 -9.05 -0.99 -4.46
N ALA A 49 -8.72 -1.70 -3.38
CA ALA A 49 -8.67 -3.17 -3.32
C ALA A 49 -8.87 -3.65 -1.87
N SER A 50 -9.02 -4.95 -1.67
CA SER A 50 -9.12 -5.53 -0.33
C SER A 50 -7.80 -5.45 0.44
N ALA A 51 -7.89 -5.54 1.77
CA ALA A 51 -6.70 -5.61 2.64
C ALA A 51 -5.76 -6.74 2.22
N THR A 52 -6.31 -7.93 1.90
CA THR A 52 -5.54 -9.09 1.45
C THR A 52 -4.80 -8.82 0.14
N GLU A 53 -5.44 -8.22 -0.85
CA GLU A 53 -4.79 -7.92 -2.15
C GLU A 53 -3.67 -6.90 -2.00
N ILE A 54 -3.86 -5.88 -1.15
CA ILE A 54 -2.84 -4.88 -0.85
C ILE A 54 -1.67 -5.51 -0.08
N SER A 55 -1.95 -6.35 0.92
CA SER A 55 -0.91 -7.08 1.66
C SER A 55 -0.10 -8.00 0.75
N ASN A 56 -0.76 -8.76 -0.13
CA ASN A 56 -0.08 -9.61 -1.12
C ASN A 56 0.84 -8.80 -2.05
N TRP A 57 0.39 -7.61 -2.49
CA TRP A 57 1.22 -6.71 -3.30
C TRP A 57 2.44 -6.21 -2.51
N LEU A 58 2.25 -5.80 -1.25
CA LEU A 58 3.34 -5.32 -0.38
C LEU A 58 4.40 -6.41 -0.14
N GLU A 59 3.98 -7.64 0.14
CA GLU A 59 4.88 -8.78 0.29
C GLU A 59 5.70 -9.02 -0.99
N GLY A 60 5.05 -9.08 -2.15
CA GLY A 60 5.72 -9.25 -3.44
C GLY A 60 6.64 -8.08 -3.81
N HIS A 61 6.25 -6.85 -3.46
CA HIS A 61 7.04 -5.64 -3.71
C HIS A 61 8.33 -5.62 -2.88
N SER A 62 8.28 -6.10 -1.63
CA SER A 62 9.46 -6.22 -0.77
C SER A 62 10.48 -7.25 -1.28
N GLN A 63 10.01 -8.36 -1.86
CA GLN A 63 10.86 -9.46 -2.32
C GLN A 63 11.57 -9.17 -3.65
N ASN A 64 10.94 -8.44 -4.57
CA ASN A 64 11.49 -8.20 -5.91
C ASN A 64 12.74 -7.30 -5.95
N HIS A 65 13.09 -6.63 -4.84
CA HIS A 65 14.28 -5.77 -4.76
C HIS A 65 15.47 -6.40 -4.02
N ALA A 66 15.32 -7.62 -3.47
CA ALA A 66 16.42 -8.39 -2.87
C ALA A 66 17.31 -9.11 -3.90
N ALA A 67 16.99 -9.01 -5.19
CA ALA A 67 17.64 -9.76 -6.28
C ALA A 67 18.52 -8.90 -7.21
N LYS A 68 19.02 -7.74 -6.76
CA LYS A 68 19.95 -6.90 -7.53
C LYS A 68 21.27 -6.67 -6.82
#